data_AF-A0A4V3I848-F1
#
_entry.id   AF-A0A4V3I848-F1
#
_cell.length_a   1.000
_cell.length_b   1.000
_cell.length_c   1.000
_cell.angle_alpha   90.00
_cell.angle_beta   90.00
_cell.angle_gamma   90.00
#
_symmetry.space_group_name_H-M   'P 1'
#
loop_
_entity.id
_entity.type
_entity.pdbx_description
1 polymer ?
#
loop_
_entity_poly.entity_id
_entity_poly.type
_entity_poly.pdbx_seq_one_letter_code
_entity_poly.pdbx_strand_id
1 'polypeptide(L)'
;MSSVVPDSLDQSDEPAPHVARPYRALERELERAVRDRVEVNLRVTAAVNAMRDGGSSWAVIARILGTAPQTAHKKYSKPRAPKDA
;
A
#
# COMPACT_ATOMS: atom_id res chain seq x y z
N MET A 1 46.96 -11.90 39.28
CA MET A 1 45.75 -12.52 38.71
C MET A 1 45.03 -11.43 37.92
N SER A 2 45.26 -11.35 36.62
CA SER A 2 44.73 -10.27 35.78
C SER A 2 44.05 -10.83 34.53
N SER A 3 42.94 -10.16 34.21
CA SER A 3 42.25 -10.04 32.93
C SER A 3 41.51 -11.24 32.35
N VAL A 4 40.20 -11.20 32.58
CA VAL A 4 39.17 -11.67 31.65
C VAL A 4 39.26 -10.83 30.38
N VAL A 5 39.48 -11.47 29.24
CA VAL A 5 39.17 -10.94 27.92
C VAL A 5 37.86 -11.58 27.46
N PRO A 6 36.77 -10.83 27.26
CA PRO A 6 35.70 -11.28 26.39
C PRO A 6 36.14 -11.01 24.95
N ASP A 7 36.50 -12.08 24.23
CA ASP A 7 36.74 -12.04 22.79
C ASP A 7 35.40 -11.76 22.09
N SER A 8 35.28 -10.51 21.63
CA SER A 8 34.48 -9.97 20.54
C SER A 8 33.18 -10.71 20.16
N LEU A 9 32.06 -10.16 20.64
CA LEU A 9 30.79 -10.17 19.91
C LEU A 9 30.93 -9.25 18.70
N ASP A 10 31.48 -9.75 17.59
CA ASP A 10 31.38 -9.05 16.31
C ASP A 10 31.26 -10.05 15.17
N GLN A 11 30.24 -10.91 15.26
CA GLN A 11 29.68 -11.53 14.07
C GLN A 11 28.74 -10.50 13.44
N SER A 12 29.35 -9.46 12.88
CA SER A 12 28.72 -8.57 11.91
C SER A 12 28.07 -9.45 10.85
N ASP A 13 26.74 -9.54 10.94
CA ASP A 13 25.83 -10.03 9.93
C ASP A 13 25.91 -9.08 8.72
N GLU A 14 27.06 -9.05 8.05
CA GLU A 14 27.27 -8.29 6.84
C GLU A 14 26.65 -9.11 5.71
N PRO A 15 25.45 -8.77 5.21
CA PRO A 15 24.86 -9.51 4.11
C PRO A 15 25.78 -9.34 2.91
N ALA A 16 26.45 -10.43 2.55
CA ALA A 16 27.28 -10.63 1.37
C ALA A 16 26.98 -9.58 0.27
N PRO A 17 27.86 -8.58 0.04
CA PRO A 17 27.53 -7.37 -0.74
C PRO A 17 27.19 -7.64 -2.22
N HIS A 18 27.52 -8.82 -2.72
CA HIS A 18 27.23 -9.28 -4.08
C HIS A 18 25.79 -9.80 -4.26
N VAL A 19 25.13 -10.28 -3.20
CA VAL A 19 23.71 -10.71 -3.23
C VAL A 19 22.77 -9.53 -2.96
N ALA A 20 23.21 -8.55 -2.16
CA ALA A 20 22.39 -7.40 -1.77
C ALA A 20 22.06 -6.46 -2.95
N ARG A 21 22.99 -6.22 -3.88
CA ARG A 21 22.81 -5.25 -4.98
C ARG A 21 21.59 -5.51 -5.89
N PRO A 22 21.37 -6.73 -6.44
CA PRO A 22 20.18 -7.00 -7.25
C PRO A 22 18.88 -6.88 -6.43
N TYR A 23 18.91 -7.26 -5.16
CA TYR A 23 17.75 -7.15 -4.28
C TYR A 23 17.40 -5.70 -3.94
N ARG A 24 18.38 -4.83 -3.66
CA ARG A 24 18.17 -3.40 -3.42
C ARG A 24 17.54 -2.68 -4.62
N ALA A 25 17.86 -3.11 -5.86
CA ALA A 25 17.23 -2.56 -7.05
C ALA A 25 15.75 -2.96 -7.15
N LEU A 26 15.42 -4.21 -6.85
CA LEU A 26 14.04 -4.69 -6.79
C LEU A 26 13.23 -4.01 -5.68
N GLU A 27 13.82 -3.79 -4.51
CA GLU A 27 13.20 -3.04 -3.41
C GLU A 27 12.84 -1.62 -3.84
N ARG A 28 13.77 -0.89 -4.46
CA ARG A 28 13.52 0.48 -4.96
C ARG A 28 12.44 0.52 -6.03
N GLU A 29 12.42 -0.46 -6.92
CA GLU A 29 11.37 -0.56 -7.95
C GLU A 29 10.01 -0.88 -7.33
N LEU A 30 9.97 -1.75 -6.30
CA LEU A 30 8.74 -1.99 -5.54
C LEU A 30 8.26 -0.74 -4.81
N GLU A 31 9.14 0.01 -4.17
CA GLU A 31 8.81 1.29 -3.52
C GLU A 31 8.25 2.30 -4.52
N ARG A 32 8.83 2.36 -5.73
CA ARG A 32 8.32 3.19 -6.83
C ARG A 32 6.93 2.73 -7.27
N ALA A 33 6.78 1.45 -7.59
CA ALA A 33 5.50 0.88 -8.01
C ALA A 33 4.41 1.06 -6.95
N VAL A 34 4.75 0.97 -5.66
CA VAL A 34 3.82 1.23 -4.55
C VAL A 34 3.39 2.70 -4.51
N ARG A 35 4.32 3.65 -4.70
CA ARG A 35 3.98 5.08 -4.79
C ARG A 35 3.05 5.36 -5.98
N ASP A 36 3.38 4.82 -7.14
CA ASP A 36 2.56 4.95 -8.34
C ASP A 36 1.16 4.36 -8.10
N ARG A 37 1.08 3.20 -7.44
CA ARG A 37 -0.19 2.56 -7.04
C ARG A 37 -0.99 3.43 -6.08
N VAL A 38 -0.36 4.08 -5.10
CA VAL A 38 -1.03 5.00 -4.18
C VAL A 38 -1.64 6.17 -4.94
N GLU A 39 -0.87 6.79 -5.84
CA GLU A 39 -1.35 7.90 -6.65
C GLU A 39 -2.55 7.50 -7.53
N VAL A 40 -2.45 6.35 -8.22
CA VAL A 40 -3.57 5.80 -9.01
C VAL A 40 -4.79 5.54 -8.13
N ASN A 41 -4.62 4.95 -6.96
CA ASN A 41 -5.73 4.67 -6.04
C ASN A 41 -6.42 5.94 -5.56
N LEU A 42 -5.68 7.03 -5.30
CA LEU A 42 -6.25 8.32 -4.93
C LEU A 42 -7.09 8.89 -6.07
N ARG A 43 -6.58 8.87 -7.30
CA ARG A 43 -7.31 9.33 -8.49
C ARG A 43 -8.57 8.51 -8.74
N VAL A 44 -8.50 7.17 -8.64
CA VAL A 44 -9.67 6.29 -8.76
C VAL A 44 -10.71 6.60 -7.69
N THR A 45 -10.29 6.78 -6.44
CA THR A 45 -11.20 7.11 -5.33
C THR A 45 -11.90 8.45 -5.55
N ALA A 46 -11.16 9.47 -5.99
CA ALA A 46 -11.73 10.77 -6.33
C ALA A 46 -12.75 10.66 -7.47
N ALA A 47 -12.45 9.91 -8.53
CA ALA A 47 -13.36 9.69 -9.64
C ALA A 47 -14.64 8.93 -9.21
N VAL A 48 -14.50 7.87 -8.41
CA VAL A 48 -15.65 7.13 -7.87
C VAL A 48 -16.55 8.03 -7.03
N ASN A 49 -15.97 8.87 -6.18
CA ASN A 49 -16.73 9.83 -5.38
C ASN A 49 -17.45 10.84 -6.28
N ALA A 50 -16.76 11.45 -7.25
CA ALA A 50 -17.38 12.39 -8.19
C ALA A 50 -18.53 11.76 -8.98
N MET A 51 -18.37 10.51 -9.44
CA MET A 51 -19.44 9.76 -10.11
C MET A 51 -20.62 9.51 -9.18
N ARG A 52 -20.36 9.13 -7.93
CA ARG A 52 -21.40 8.83 -6.94
C ARG A 52 -22.15 10.09 -6.53
N ASP A 53 -21.44 11.19 -6.32
CA ASP A 53 -21.99 12.50 -6.00
C ASP A 53 -22.80 13.07 -7.19
N GLY A 54 -22.39 12.75 -8.43
CA GLY A 54 -23.16 13.00 -9.65
C GLY A 54 -24.35 12.05 -9.88
N GLY A 55 -24.67 11.17 -8.93
CA GLY A 55 -25.85 10.31 -8.96
C GLY A 55 -25.66 8.95 -9.65
N SER A 56 -24.45 8.59 -10.08
CA SER A 56 -24.20 7.27 -10.67
C SER A 56 -24.50 6.14 -9.69
N SER A 57 -25.08 5.05 -10.19
CA SER A 57 -25.34 3.86 -9.38
C SER A 57 -24.08 3.03 -9.16
N TRP A 58 -24.04 2.28 -8.07
CA TRP A 58 -22.93 1.36 -7.79
C TRP A 58 -22.77 0.28 -8.86
N ALA A 59 -23.84 -0.10 -9.56
CA ALA A 59 -23.77 -1.06 -10.66
C ALA A 59 -22.96 -0.53 -11.85
N VAL A 60 -23.13 0.76 -12.20
CA VAL A 60 -22.37 1.41 -13.27
C VAL A 60 -20.90 1.55 -12.87
N ILE A 61 -20.65 2.05 -11.66
CA ILE A 61 -19.29 2.23 -11.14
C ILE A 61 -18.55 0.89 -11.10
N ALA A 62 -19.19 -0.17 -10.59
CA ALA A 62 -18.56 -1.47 -10.47
C ALA A 62 -18.28 -2.14 -11.83
N ARG A 63 -19.14 -1.92 -12.83
CA ARG A 63 -18.88 -2.35 -14.22
C ARG A 63 -17.59 -1.73 -14.76
N ILE A 64 -17.38 -0.44 -14.55
CA ILE A 64 -16.15 0.26 -14.99
C ILE A 64 -14.92 -0.27 -14.25
N LEU A 65 -15.05 -0.52 -12.94
CA LEU A 65 -13.97 -1.06 -12.12
C LEU A 65 -13.69 -2.56 -12.36
N GLY A 66 -14.51 -3.26 -13.15
CA GLY A 66 -14.39 -4.70 -13.34
C GLY A 66 -14.64 -5.52 -12.06
N THR A 67 -15.52 -5.05 -11.18
CA THR A 67 -15.81 -5.70 -9.90
C THR A 67 -17.31 -5.85 -9.63
N ALA A 68 -17.68 -6.55 -8.55
CA ALA A 68 -19.06 -6.67 -8.13
C ALA A 68 -19.56 -5.36 -7.47
N PRO A 69 -20.83 -4.96 -7.65
CA PRO A 69 -21.39 -3.74 -7.06
C PRO A 69 -21.22 -3.64 -5.54
N GLN A 70 -21.37 -4.77 -4.84
CA GLN A 70 -21.20 -4.84 -3.38
C GLN A 70 -19.75 -4.56 -2.96
N THR A 71 -18.77 -5.06 -3.73
CA THR A 71 -17.34 -4.82 -3.49
C THR A 71 -16.99 -3.35 -3.71
N ALA A 72 -17.49 -2.74 -4.79
CA ALA A 72 -17.31 -1.31 -5.04
C ALA A 72 -17.93 -0.47 -3.92
N HIS A 73 -19.18 -0.77 -3.52
CA HIS A 73 -19.83 -0.08 -2.42
C HIS A 73 -19.04 -0.22 -1.11
N LYS A 74 -18.64 -1.43 -0.73
CA LYS A 74 -17.86 -1.66 0.49
C LYS A 74 -16.53 -0.89 0.50
N LYS A 75 -15.85 -0.81 -0.65
CA LYS A 75 -14.53 -0.20 -0.76
C LYS A 75 -14.57 1.33 -0.79
N TYR A 76 -15.56 1.91 -1.48
CA TYR A 76 -15.58 3.34 -1.80
C TYR A 76 -16.71 4.12 -1.15
N SER A 77 -17.65 3.48 -0.47
CA SER A 77 -18.68 4.19 0.28
C SER A 77 -18.05 4.91 1.48
N LYS A 78 -18.37 6.19 1.64
CA LYS A 78 -17.98 6.96 2.83
C LYS A 78 -18.69 6.35 4.05
N PRO A 79 -18.00 6.13 5.19
CA PRO A 79 -18.67 5.78 6.43
C PRO A 79 -19.75 6.82 6.70
N ARG A 80 -20.98 6.35 6.97
CA ARG A 80 -22.05 7.26 7.36
C ARG A 80 -21.61 7.94 8.66
N ALA A 81 -21.53 9.26 8.69
CA ALA A 81 -21.26 9.98 9.92
C ALA A 81 -22.29 9.53 10.99
N PRO A 82 -21.87 9.30 12.24
CA PRO A 82 -22.82 9.01 13.30
C PRO A 82 -23.84 10.15 13.34
N LYS A 83 -25.12 9.80 13.36
CA LYS A 83 -26.18 10.77 13.65
C LYS A 83 -25.96 11.17 15.11
N ASP A 84 -25.61 12.43 15.37
CA ASP A 84 -25.76 13.00 16.70
C ASP A 84 -27.20 12.71 17.16
N ALA A 85 -27.29 12.05 18.32
CA ALA A 85 -28.53 11.59 18.92
C ALA A 85 -29.19 12.68 19.76
#